data_AF-N9LZ68-F1
#
_entry.id   AF-N9LZ68-F1
#
_cell.length_a   1.000
_cell.length_b   1.000
_cell.length_c   1.000
_cell.angle_alpha   90.00
_cell.angle_beta   90.00
_cell.angle_gamma   90.00
#
_symmetry.space_group_name_H-M   'P 1'
#
loop_
_entity.id
_entity.type
_entity.pdbx_description
1 polymer ?
#
loop_
_entity_poly.entity_id
_entity_poly.type
_entity_poly.pdbx_seq_one_letter_code
_entity_poly.pdbx_strand_id
1 'polypeptide(L)'
;MSNIHTDVQNRYQQLKQYFKQNITQFKTHLPLDQANQLGLDFQHELDHFYKLCVSPQLNNRFIIGIGGAFSAGKSSFLNGLLGQKLLSVEIDPTTSIPTYLVQGTDNRITAILKSGENQTLSTEQFKNLTHHAEQDDRALINSIDLIIVEQAHFPWQNLSFLDTPGYSNTESSEQGNCDAHIAKVQLNDAQRIIWLISADQGVISESDLQFLKTLKADIPKLIIISRADKKTEIDLELIQSVTAQTLTQHDIQVEAVLTYSARQSQGFDRSLLNQYLEDWNAQPQILSVLDNFVEYFAEIKTHLSELHHQVDLDSFQKNLFEQIYQLAQLANVDIETQWQHYLAQQFAIEQQRQEALAQYQAELEREAQAIADEQERQRQALEMQKAQDLLARAEQIRNQAQAVQPTRRSLESILESYEDEISRPSAGSYLIDDIYGVRKKVDKAIKAYAFEGDGEYGKYNDDPLVLVDTTTIFKNAENGLFLTHSELYCKDMLGKRFVTRLNQIRSIRFDRDESKLYVNGDERLYVPQDNLKKPMMALAKAVKEYLDQ
;
A
#
# COMPACT_ATOMS: atom_id res chain seq x y z
N MET A 1 -46.17 -5.96 11.83
CA MET A 1 -45.08 -5.36 12.61
C MET A 1 -44.18 -6.51 12.99
N SER A 2 -42.95 -6.59 12.47
CA SER A 2 -42.04 -7.67 12.90
C SER A 2 -41.85 -7.55 14.40
N ASN A 3 -41.90 -8.69 15.08
CA ASN A 3 -41.64 -8.76 16.50
C ASN A 3 -40.16 -8.44 16.69
N ILE A 4 -39.84 -7.33 17.38
CA ILE A 4 -38.45 -6.87 17.61
C ILE A 4 -37.57 -8.01 18.14
N HIS A 5 -38.14 -8.89 18.98
CA HIS A 5 -37.46 -10.10 19.48
C HIS A 5 -37.04 -11.05 18.35
N THR A 6 -37.92 -11.29 17.38
CA THR A 6 -37.62 -12.12 16.20
C THR A 6 -36.55 -11.48 15.33
N ASP A 7 -36.57 -10.15 15.18
CA ASP A 7 -35.55 -9.43 14.40
C ASP A 7 -34.17 -9.48 15.07
N VAL A 8 -34.12 -9.28 16.41
CA VAL A 8 -32.89 -9.42 17.22
C VAL A 8 -32.35 -10.84 17.12
N GLN A 9 -33.19 -11.86 17.28
CA GLN A 9 -32.80 -13.26 17.17
C GLN A 9 -32.26 -13.59 15.77
N ASN A 10 -32.96 -13.18 14.71
CA ASN A 10 -32.53 -13.41 13.34
C ASN A 10 -31.17 -12.76 13.05
N ARG A 11 -30.97 -11.53 13.50
CA ARG A 11 -29.71 -10.81 13.31
C ARG A 11 -28.57 -11.41 14.11
N TYR A 12 -28.83 -11.87 15.34
CA TYR A 12 -27.86 -12.64 16.11
C TYR A 12 -27.47 -13.95 15.42
N GLN A 13 -28.42 -14.70 14.84
CA GLN A 13 -28.09 -15.92 14.08
C GLN A 13 -27.24 -15.62 12.84
N GLN A 14 -27.55 -14.53 12.13
CA GLN A 14 -26.72 -14.06 11.00
C GLN A 14 -25.30 -13.70 11.45
N LEU A 15 -25.17 -12.97 12.57
CA LEU A 15 -23.88 -12.59 13.15
C LEU A 15 -23.05 -13.82 13.56
N LYS A 16 -23.69 -14.80 14.22
CA LYS A 16 -23.08 -16.08 14.60
C LYS A 16 -22.62 -16.88 13.39
N GLN A 17 -23.41 -16.92 12.32
CA GLN A 17 -23.04 -17.56 11.07
C GLN A 17 -21.88 -16.84 10.37
N TYR A 18 -21.93 -15.51 10.31
CA TYR A 18 -20.89 -14.66 9.76
C TYR A 18 -19.55 -14.92 10.45
N PHE A 19 -19.53 -14.94 11.79
CA PHE A 19 -18.32 -15.29 12.53
C PHE A 19 -17.79 -16.68 12.17
N LYS A 20 -18.64 -17.72 12.24
CA LYS A 20 -18.22 -19.11 11.96
C LYS A 20 -17.60 -19.27 10.57
N GLN A 21 -18.16 -18.60 9.57
CA GLN A 21 -17.66 -18.64 8.20
C GLN A 21 -16.28 -17.98 8.08
N ASN A 22 -16.09 -16.82 8.70
CA ASN A 22 -14.86 -16.03 8.55
C ASN A 22 -13.73 -16.47 9.49
N ILE A 23 -14.03 -16.99 10.69
CA ILE A 23 -12.98 -17.37 11.64
C ILE A 23 -12.18 -18.61 11.19
N THR A 24 -12.81 -19.48 10.40
CA THR A 24 -12.22 -20.76 9.99
C THR A 24 -10.89 -20.59 9.25
N GLN A 25 -10.76 -19.52 8.44
CA GLN A 25 -9.53 -19.24 7.70
C GLN A 25 -8.37 -18.77 8.59
N PHE A 26 -8.66 -18.26 9.79
CA PHE A 26 -7.62 -17.82 10.74
C PHE A 26 -7.23 -18.93 11.71
N LYS A 27 -8.16 -19.85 12.02
CA LYS A 27 -7.90 -21.02 12.87
C LYS A 27 -6.79 -21.93 12.35
N THR A 28 -6.57 -21.98 11.04
CA THR A 28 -5.50 -22.79 10.43
C THR A 28 -4.09 -22.31 10.78
N HIS A 29 -3.95 -21.07 11.24
CA HIS A 29 -2.67 -20.47 11.65
C HIS A 29 -2.38 -20.62 13.15
N LEU A 30 -3.32 -21.20 13.91
CA LEU A 30 -3.24 -21.36 15.36
C LEU A 30 -3.00 -22.84 15.73
N PRO A 31 -2.26 -23.12 16.83
CA PRO A 31 -2.26 -24.44 17.46
C PRO A 31 -3.70 -24.91 17.77
N LEU A 32 -3.98 -26.20 17.58
CA LEU A 32 -5.34 -26.75 17.68
C LEU A 32 -6.05 -26.41 19.01
N ASP A 33 -5.32 -26.51 20.12
CA ASP A 33 -5.86 -26.24 21.46
C ASP A 33 -6.24 -24.76 21.63
N GLN A 34 -5.39 -23.84 21.14
CA GLN A 34 -5.67 -22.40 21.16
C GLN A 34 -6.81 -22.03 20.21
N ALA A 35 -6.85 -22.62 19.01
CA ALA A 35 -7.94 -22.39 18.04
C ALA A 35 -9.31 -22.86 18.57
N ASN A 36 -9.32 -23.89 19.40
CA ASN A 36 -10.53 -24.37 20.08
C ASN A 36 -10.93 -23.44 21.22
N GLN A 37 -9.99 -23.05 22.08
CA GLN A 37 -10.23 -22.15 23.20
C GLN A 37 -10.75 -20.78 22.72
N LEU A 38 -10.07 -20.15 21.77
CA LEU A 38 -10.52 -18.89 21.15
C LEU A 38 -11.94 -19.03 20.56
N GLY A 39 -12.23 -20.15 19.90
CA GLY A 39 -13.57 -20.41 19.39
C GLY A 39 -14.64 -20.47 20.47
N LEU A 40 -14.32 -21.00 21.65
CA LEU A 40 -15.21 -21.05 22.80
C LEU A 40 -15.37 -19.67 23.44
N ASP A 41 -14.28 -18.94 23.61
CA ASP A 41 -14.26 -17.61 24.22
C ASP A 41 -15.09 -16.61 23.40
N PHE A 42 -14.93 -16.62 22.07
CA PHE A 42 -15.77 -15.80 21.20
C PHE A 42 -17.24 -16.19 21.30
N GLN A 43 -17.54 -17.49 21.27
CA GLN A 43 -18.91 -17.98 21.30
C GLN A 43 -19.58 -17.58 22.62
N HIS A 44 -18.83 -17.64 23.72
CA HIS A 44 -19.25 -17.18 25.04
C HIS A 44 -19.53 -15.67 25.03
N GLU A 45 -18.61 -14.84 24.53
CA GLU A 45 -18.79 -13.38 24.48
C GLU A 45 -20.01 -12.99 23.61
N LEU A 46 -20.19 -13.66 22.47
CA LEU A 46 -21.33 -13.42 21.59
C LEU A 46 -22.66 -13.84 22.24
N ASP A 47 -22.68 -14.96 22.95
CA ASP A 47 -23.87 -15.43 23.67
C ASP A 47 -24.19 -14.52 24.86
N HIS A 48 -23.16 -14.00 25.54
CA HIS A 48 -23.30 -12.99 26.58
C HIS A 48 -23.88 -11.67 26.02
N PHE A 49 -23.34 -11.16 24.92
CA PHE A 49 -23.90 -9.99 24.24
C PHE A 49 -25.35 -10.20 23.80
N TYR A 50 -25.68 -11.38 23.27
CA TYR A 50 -27.06 -11.71 22.91
C TYR A 50 -28.00 -11.70 24.11
N LYS A 51 -27.58 -12.25 25.26
CA LYS A 51 -28.37 -12.21 26.50
C LYS A 51 -28.70 -10.77 26.91
N LEU A 52 -27.75 -9.84 26.79
CA LEU A 52 -27.97 -8.42 27.04
C LEU A 52 -28.99 -7.82 26.05
N CYS A 53 -28.91 -8.18 24.77
CA CYS A 53 -29.86 -7.73 23.75
C CYS A 53 -31.30 -8.17 24.02
N VAL A 54 -31.51 -9.40 24.50
CA VAL A 54 -32.86 -9.91 24.82
C VAL A 54 -33.33 -9.56 26.24
N SER A 55 -32.41 -9.13 27.10
CA SER A 55 -32.66 -8.79 28.51
C SER A 55 -32.21 -7.36 28.84
N PRO A 56 -32.82 -6.30 28.25
CA PRO A 56 -32.37 -4.92 28.47
C PRO A 56 -32.35 -4.47 29.93
N GLN A 57 -33.14 -5.12 30.79
CA GLN A 57 -33.16 -4.87 32.23
C GLN A 57 -31.83 -5.20 32.92
N LEU A 58 -30.99 -6.03 32.31
CA LEU A 58 -29.66 -6.41 32.83
C LEU A 58 -28.54 -5.51 32.29
N ASN A 59 -28.83 -4.65 31.30
CA ASN A 59 -27.84 -3.74 30.74
C ASN A 59 -27.26 -2.82 31.80
N ASN A 60 -25.94 -2.67 31.82
CA ASN A 60 -25.21 -1.82 32.77
C ASN A 60 -25.45 -2.17 34.26
N ARG A 61 -25.85 -3.41 34.59
CA ARG A 61 -25.95 -3.87 35.97
C ARG A 61 -24.78 -4.77 36.39
N PHE A 62 -24.21 -4.43 37.54
CA PHE A 62 -23.19 -5.22 38.20
C PHE A 62 -23.80 -6.53 38.73
N ILE A 63 -23.47 -7.65 38.08
CA ILE A 63 -24.00 -8.98 38.37
C ILE A 63 -23.22 -9.60 39.54
N ILE A 64 -23.97 -9.97 40.58
CA ILE A 64 -23.50 -10.69 41.75
C ILE A 64 -24.09 -12.10 41.71
N GLY A 65 -23.24 -13.09 41.51
CA GLY A 65 -23.63 -14.50 41.55
C GLY A 65 -23.81 -15.00 42.98
N ILE A 66 -24.93 -15.67 43.27
CA ILE A 66 -25.19 -16.29 44.57
C ILE A 66 -24.90 -17.78 44.50
N GLY A 67 -23.73 -18.17 44.99
CA GLY A 67 -23.25 -19.55 44.98
C GLY A 67 -23.41 -20.26 46.32
N GLY A 68 -23.25 -21.58 46.31
CA GLY A 68 -23.25 -22.42 47.52
C GLY A 68 -23.97 -23.75 47.33
N ALA A 69 -23.73 -24.67 48.27
CA ALA A 69 -24.33 -26.00 48.25
C ALA A 69 -25.87 -25.96 48.22
N PHE A 70 -26.48 -27.08 47.87
CA PHE A 70 -27.92 -27.23 47.98
C PHE A 70 -28.37 -26.95 49.42
N SER A 71 -29.47 -26.21 49.59
CA SER A 71 -29.97 -25.78 50.91
C SER A 71 -29.05 -24.86 51.74
N ALA A 72 -27.97 -24.30 51.19
CA ALA A 72 -27.09 -23.35 51.89
C ALA A 72 -27.77 -22.02 52.28
N GLY A 73 -29.00 -21.77 51.82
CA GLY A 73 -29.80 -20.60 52.18
C GLY A 73 -29.80 -19.47 51.16
N LYS A 74 -29.42 -19.73 49.90
CA LYS A 74 -29.31 -18.74 48.81
C LYS A 74 -30.58 -17.90 48.61
N SER A 75 -31.70 -18.54 48.30
CA SER A 75 -32.97 -17.83 48.08
C SER A 75 -33.54 -17.22 49.38
N SER A 76 -33.22 -17.78 50.55
CA SER A 76 -33.53 -17.14 51.85
C SER A 76 -32.73 -15.87 52.09
N PHE A 77 -31.45 -15.87 51.70
CA PHE A 77 -30.57 -14.70 51.77
C PHE A 77 -31.10 -13.58 50.88
N LEU A 78 -31.41 -13.90 49.63
CA LEU A 78 -32.02 -12.95 48.70
C LEU A 78 -33.36 -12.43 49.20
N ASN A 79 -34.28 -13.28 49.66
CA ASN A 79 -35.53 -12.83 50.28
C ASN A 79 -35.31 -11.91 51.49
N GLY A 80 -34.27 -12.15 52.30
CA GLY A 80 -33.89 -11.27 53.40
C GLY A 80 -33.25 -9.94 52.95
N LEU A 81 -32.63 -9.89 51.77
CA LEU A 81 -32.22 -8.63 51.13
C LEU A 81 -33.44 -7.87 50.58
N LEU A 82 -34.38 -8.56 49.94
CA LEU A 82 -35.64 -7.97 49.46
C LEU A 82 -36.55 -7.47 50.60
N GLY A 83 -36.50 -8.09 51.78
CA GLY A 83 -37.45 -7.85 52.87
C GLY A 83 -38.81 -8.54 52.67
N GLN A 84 -38.96 -9.41 51.66
CA GLN A 84 -40.18 -10.16 51.36
C GLN A 84 -39.86 -11.57 50.85
N LYS A 85 -40.81 -12.51 51.02
CA LYS A 85 -40.68 -13.89 50.54
C LYS A 85 -41.21 -14.02 49.11
N LEU A 86 -40.36 -13.73 48.14
CA LEU A 86 -40.69 -13.78 46.72
C LEU A 86 -40.09 -15.01 46.03
N LEU A 87 -38.80 -15.25 46.23
CA LEU A 87 -38.09 -16.41 45.70
C LEU A 87 -38.47 -17.66 46.51
N SER A 88 -38.58 -18.79 45.84
CA SER A 88 -38.93 -20.05 46.49
C SER A 88 -37.79 -20.55 47.37
N VAL A 89 -38.13 -20.88 48.62
CA VAL A 89 -37.17 -21.34 49.64
C VAL A 89 -37.22 -22.87 49.79
N GLU A 90 -38.12 -23.55 49.07
CA GLU A 90 -38.33 -24.98 49.22
C GLU A 90 -37.17 -25.82 48.67
N ILE A 91 -37.01 -26.99 49.28
CA ILE A 91 -35.85 -27.89 49.24
C ILE A 91 -35.94 -28.82 48.01
N ASP A 92 -36.60 -28.40 46.94
CA ASP A 92 -36.67 -29.15 45.69
C ASP A 92 -35.70 -28.57 44.63
N PRO A 93 -35.26 -29.37 43.63
CA PRO A 93 -34.37 -28.96 42.52
C PRO A 93 -34.93 -27.86 41.58
N THR A 94 -35.46 -26.78 42.12
CA THR A 94 -36.28 -25.79 41.39
C THR A 94 -35.47 -24.63 40.84
N THR A 95 -34.15 -24.65 41.08
CA THR A 95 -33.21 -23.60 40.69
C THR A 95 -32.52 -23.86 39.36
N SER A 96 -33.03 -24.77 38.53
CA SER A 96 -32.48 -25.01 37.18
C SER A 96 -32.56 -23.79 36.28
N ILE A 97 -33.49 -22.86 36.54
CA ILE A 97 -33.65 -21.62 35.75
C ILE A 97 -32.93 -20.46 36.46
N PRO A 98 -31.88 -19.87 35.85
CA PRO A 98 -31.23 -18.68 36.40
C PRO A 98 -32.23 -17.55 36.62
N THR A 99 -32.23 -16.99 37.83
CA THR A 99 -33.14 -15.92 38.21
C THR A 99 -32.36 -14.68 38.64
N TYR A 100 -32.57 -13.59 37.92
CA TYR A 100 -31.97 -12.29 38.20
C TYR A 100 -32.94 -11.43 39.01
N LEU A 101 -32.50 -10.97 40.17
CA LEU A 101 -33.21 -9.98 40.96
C LEU A 101 -32.59 -8.61 40.72
N VAL A 102 -33.43 -7.65 40.31
CA VAL A 102 -33.01 -6.30 39.96
C VAL A 102 -34.00 -5.27 40.50
N GLN A 103 -33.54 -4.03 40.65
CA GLN A 103 -34.43 -2.90 40.88
C GLN A 103 -35.20 -2.57 39.58
N GLY A 104 -36.50 -2.30 39.67
CA GLY A 104 -37.30 -1.85 38.52
C GLY A 104 -38.12 -0.59 38.84
N THR A 105 -38.82 -0.03 37.85
CA THR A 105 -39.80 1.04 38.13
C THR A 105 -41.03 0.50 38.86
N ASP A 106 -41.41 -0.74 38.53
CA ASP A 106 -42.56 -1.45 39.06
C ASP A 106 -42.16 -2.89 39.42
N ASN A 107 -43.02 -3.55 40.20
CA ASN A 107 -42.85 -4.97 40.48
C ASN A 107 -43.27 -5.78 39.26
N ARG A 108 -42.33 -6.50 38.65
CA ARG A 108 -42.58 -7.29 37.44
C ARG A 108 -41.73 -8.55 37.44
N ILE A 109 -42.27 -9.64 36.90
CA ILE A 109 -41.55 -10.88 36.69
C ILE A 109 -41.61 -11.19 35.20
N THR A 110 -40.46 -11.31 34.55
CA THR A 110 -40.34 -11.57 33.12
C THR A 110 -39.53 -12.84 32.92
N ALA A 111 -40.13 -13.85 32.29
CA ALA A 111 -39.39 -14.97 31.74
C ALA A 111 -38.87 -14.61 30.34
N ILE A 112 -37.59 -14.86 30.11
CA ILE A 112 -36.99 -14.81 28.78
C ILE A 112 -36.93 -16.25 28.28
N LEU A 113 -37.58 -16.52 27.16
CA LEU A 113 -37.61 -17.84 26.56
C LEU A 113 -36.33 -18.09 25.77
N LYS A 114 -35.99 -19.36 25.51
CA LYS A 114 -34.89 -19.78 24.62
C LYS A 114 -35.06 -19.29 23.18
N SER A 115 -36.29 -18.93 22.80
CA SER A 115 -36.58 -18.22 21.55
C SER A 115 -36.13 -16.75 21.56
N GLY A 116 -35.79 -16.18 22.72
CA GLY A 116 -35.52 -14.75 22.91
C GLY A 116 -36.76 -13.89 23.13
N GLU A 117 -37.95 -14.51 23.20
CA GLU A 117 -39.20 -13.81 23.49
C GLU A 117 -39.40 -13.59 24.99
N ASN A 118 -40.06 -12.48 25.32
CA ASN A 118 -40.33 -12.10 26.71
C ASN A 118 -41.77 -12.45 27.07
N GLN A 119 -41.95 -13.15 28.20
CA GLN A 119 -43.25 -13.47 28.76
C GLN A 119 -43.34 -12.92 30.18
N THR A 120 -44.31 -12.04 30.44
CA THR A 120 -44.61 -11.59 31.80
C THR A 120 -45.30 -12.70 32.57
N LEU A 121 -44.82 -12.96 33.80
CA LEU A 121 -45.38 -13.95 34.71
C LEU A 121 -46.08 -13.25 35.87
N SER A 122 -47.19 -13.82 36.33
CA SER A 122 -47.76 -13.47 37.64
C SER A 122 -46.89 -14.04 38.76
N THR A 123 -47.01 -13.48 39.97
CA THR A 123 -46.34 -14.03 41.16
C THR A 123 -46.72 -15.48 41.43
N GLU A 124 -47.97 -15.86 41.16
CA GLU A 124 -48.44 -17.25 41.32
C GLU A 124 -47.80 -18.16 40.27
N GLN A 125 -47.76 -17.75 39.00
CA GLN A 125 -47.08 -18.50 37.94
C GLN A 125 -45.60 -18.69 38.28
N PHE A 126 -44.91 -17.63 38.70
CA PHE A 126 -43.51 -17.70 39.12
C PHE A 126 -43.28 -18.67 40.27
N LYS A 127 -44.13 -18.65 41.30
CA LYS A 127 -44.06 -19.62 42.40
C LYS A 127 -44.34 -21.05 41.91
N ASN A 128 -45.32 -21.24 41.03
CA ASN A 128 -45.66 -22.55 40.51
C ASN A 128 -44.57 -23.14 39.61
N LEU A 129 -43.79 -22.33 38.88
CA LEU A 129 -42.61 -22.79 38.14
C LEU A 129 -41.57 -23.46 39.05
N THR A 130 -41.57 -23.08 40.33
CA THR A 130 -40.68 -23.62 41.36
C THR A 130 -41.36 -24.62 42.29
N HIS A 131 -42.60 -25.03 42.03
CA HIS A 131 -43.26 -26.15 42.71
C HIS A 131 -43.49 -27.28 41.70
N HIS A 132 -43.95 -28.47 42.12
CA HIS A 132 -44.24 -29.58 41.21
C HIS A 132 -45.24 -29.16 40.11
N ALA A 133 -44.70 -28.73 38.97
CA ALA A 133 -45.46 -28.35 37.79
C ALA A 133 -46.35 -29.51 37.32
N GLU A 134 -47.62 -29.23 37.11
CA GLU A 134 -48.52 -30.12 36.38
C GLU A 134 -47.94 -30.38 34.97
N GLN A 135 -48.37 -31.46 34.29
CA GLN A 135 -47.75 -31.87 33.01
C GLN A 135 -47.71 -30.77 31.94
N ASP A 136 -48.66 -29.83 31.97
CA ASP A 136 -48.75 -28.70 31.02
C ASP A 136 -47.71 -27.59 31.30
N ASP A 137 -47.27 -27.41 32.55
CA ASP A 137 -46.32 -26.36 32.94
C ASP A 137 -44.86 -26.73 32.62
N ARG A 138 -44.56 -28.02 32.44
CA ARG A 138 -43.21 -28.50 32.09
C ARG A 138 -42.73 -28.01 30.73
N ALA A 139 -43.64 -27.85 29.77
CA ALA A 139 -43.30 -27.34 28.45
C ALA A 139 -42.81 -25.89 28.51
N LEU A 140 -43.47 -25.07 29.35
CA LEU A 140 -43.06 -23.69 29.61
C LEU A 140 -41.74 -23.65 30.39
N ILE A 141 -41.59 -24.41 31.48
CA ILE A 141 -40.33 -24.48 32.25
C ILE A 141 -39.14 -24.82 31.36
N ASN A 142 -39.31 -25.79 30.45
CA ASN A 142 -38.24 -26.20 29.53
C ASN A 142 -37.94 -25.16 28.43
N SER A 143 -38.86 -24.24 28.15
CA SER A 143 -38.66 -23.19 27.15
C SER A 143 -38.08 -21.91 27.75
N ILE A 144 -38.09 -21.74 29.07
CA ILE A 144 -37.46 -20.59 29.75
C ILE A 144 -35.94 -20.75 29.72
N ASP A 145 -35.25 -19.65 29.38
CA ASP A 145 -33.80 -19.51 29.45
C ASP A 145 -33.37 -18.87 30.78
N LEU A 146 -34.01 -17.75 31.15
CA LEU A 146 -33.80 -17.06 32.42
C LEU A 146 -35.05 -16.31 32.87
N ILE A 147 -35.08 -15.92 34.15
CA ILE A 147 -36.14 -15.08 34.73
C ILE A 147 -35.54 -13.81 35.29
N ILE A 148 -36.22 -12.68 35.07
CA ILE A 148 -35.87 -11.38 35.63
C ILE A 148 -37.00 -10.96 36.56
N VAL A 149 -36.65 -10.73 37.82
CA VAL A 149 -37.53 -10.29 38.90
C VAL A 149 -37.18 -8.83 39.22
N GLU A 150 -38.01 -7.92 38.71
CA GLU A 150 -37.90 -6.48 38.93
C GLU A 150 -38.69 -6.10 40.18
N GLN A 151 -38.09 -5.35 41.09
CA GLN A 151 -38.73 -4.89 42.32
C GLN A 151 -38.51 -3.39 42.53
N ALA A 152 -39.59 -2.63 42.69
CA ALA A 152 -39.54 -1.17 42.81
C ALA A 152 -38.79 -0.69 44.06
N HIS A 153 -38.90 -1.46 45.15
CA HIS A 153 -38.35 -1.11 46.46
C HIS A 153 -36.95 -1.69 46.69
N PHE A 154 -36.34 -2.32 45.69
CA PHE A 154 -35.00 -2.89 45.84
C PHE A 154 -33.96 -1.76 45.89
N PRO A 155 -33.12 -1.68 46.94
CA PRO A 155 -32.36 -0.45 47.21
C PRO A 155 -31.19 -0.22 46.25
N TRP A 156 -30.69 -1.28 45.60
CA TRP A 156 -29.51 -1.20 44.74
C TRP A 156 -29.91 -1.17 43.26
N GLN A 157 -29.89 0.03 42.69
CA GLN A 157 -30.28 0.27 41.29
C GLN A 157 -29.29 -0.35 40.28
N ASN A 158 -28.00 -0.35 40.62
CA ASN A 158 -26.94 -0.81 39.71
C ASN A 158 -26.60 -2.29 39.89
N LEU A 159 -27.17 -2.96 40.90
CA LEU A 159 -26.88 -4.38 41.15
C LEU A 159 -27.92 -5.30 40.50
N SER A 160 -27.44 -6.45 40.05
CA SER A 160 -28.25 -7.60 39.65
C SER A 160 -27.80 -8.83 40.41
N PHE A 161 -28.71 -9.47 41.15
CA PHE A 161 -28.38 -10.67 41.92
C PHE A 161 -28.83 -11.91 41.15
N LEU A 162 -27.89 -12.75 40.77
CA LEU A 162 -28.14 -13.99 40.06
C LEU A 162 -28.25 -15.14 41.04
N ASP A 163 -29.47 -15.67 41.23
CA ASP A 163 -29.70 -16.92 41.96
C ASP A 163 -29.33 -18.10 41.05
N THR A 164 -28.37 -18.92 41.49
CA THR A 164 -27.88 -20.08 40.73
C THR A 164 -28.30 -21.38 41.41
N PRO A 165 -28.44 -22.49 40.65
CA PRO A 165 -28.65 -23.80 41.24
C PRO A 165 -27.56 -24.20 42.24
N GLY A 166 -27.94 -25.05 43.21
CA GLY A 166 -26.98 -25.60 44.16
C GLY A 166 -26.10 -26.67 43.52
N TYR A 167 -24.78 -26.54 43.62
CA TYR A 167 -23.86 -27.45 42.93
C TYR A 167 -23.91 -28.91 43.43
N SER A 168 -24.38 -29.15 44.66
CA SER A 168 -24.32 -30.46 45.32
C SER A 168 -25.56 -31.34 45.09
N ASN A 169 -26.42 -30.99 44.12
CA ASN A 169 -27.61 -31.77 43.81
C ASN A 169 -27.24 -32.93 42.87
N THR A 170 -27.46 -34.18 43.31
CA THR A 170 -26.95 -35.40 42.64
C THR A 170 -28.03 -36.23 41.93
N GLU A 171 -29.15 -35.62 41.52
CA GLU A 171 -30.12 -36.34 40.69
C GLU A 171 -29.63 -36.41 39.23
N SER A 172 -29.03 -37.55 38.92
CA SER A 172 -28.71 -38.12 37.61
C SER A 172 -29.32 -37.45 36.38
N SER A 173 -28.48 -36.90 35.50
CA SER A 173 -28.81 -36.75 34.08
C SER A 173 -27.65 -37.29 33.23
N GLU A 174 -27.92 -38.39 32.53
CA GLU A 174 -27.02 -39.06 31.56
C GLU A 174 -26.77 -38.20 30.28
N GLN A 175 -26.95 -36.88 30.37
CA GLN A 175 -26.94 -35.94 29.24
C GLN A 175 -26.27 -34.62 29.63
N GLY A 176 -25.02 -34.65 30.07
CA GLY A 176 -24.06 -33.51 29.98
C GLY A 176 -24.35 -32.20 30.73
N ASN A 177 -25.54 -32.00 31.30
CA ASN A 177 -25.96 -30.76 31.98
C ASN A 177 -26.29 -31.06 33.45
N CYS A 178 -25.26 -31.21 34.29
CA CYS A 178 -25.44 -31.28 35.74
C CYS A 178 -25.63 -29.87 36.32
N ASP A 179 -26.42 -29.72 37.39
CA ASP A 179 -26.65 -28.44 38.10
C ASP A 179 -25.34 -27.72 38.45
N ALA A 180 -24.30 -28.48 38.81
CA ALA A 180 -22.94 -27.99 39.06
C ALA A 180 -22.32 -27.30 37.83
N HIS A 181 -22.50 -27.86 36.63
CA HIS A 181 -21.99 -27.24 35.40
C HIS A 181 -22.72 -25.92 35.11
N ILE A 182 -24.04 -25.92 35.24
CA ILE A 182 -24.88 -24.72 35.04
C ILE A 182 -24.46 -23.62 36.02
N ALA A 183 -24.36 -23.95 37.31
CA ALA A 183 -23.90 -23.03 38.34
C ALA A 183 -22.49 -22.51 38.06
N LYS A 184 -21.57 -23.36 37.58
CA LYS A 184 -20.21 -22.93 37.22
C LYS A 184 -20.21 -21.90 36.09
N VAL A 185 -20.95 -22.17 35.02
CA VAL A 185 -21.04 -21.25 33.86
C VAL A 185 -21.63 -19.91 34.31
N GLN A 186 -22.74 -19.94 35.05
CA GLN A 186 -23.42 -18.74 35.53
C GLN A 186 -22.58 -17.92 36.52
N LEU A 187 -21.90 -18.56 37.47
CA LEU A 187 -21.05 -17.87 38.44
C LEU A 187 -19.79 -17.27 37.79
N ASN A 188 -19.29 -17.87 36.71
CA ASN A 188 -18.15 -17.33 35.96
C ASN A 188 -18.52 -16.13 35.06
N ASP A 189 -19.81 -15.88 34.84
CA ASP A 189 -20.34 -14.70 34.14
C ASP A 189 -20.55 -13.51 35.10
N ALA A 190 -20.49 -13.74 36.42
CA ALA A 190 -20.69 -12.72 37.44
C ALA A 190 -19.42 -11.88 37.66
N GLN A 191 -19.59 -10.60 38.01
CA GLN A 191 -18.47 -9.73 38.38
C GLN A 191 -18.00 -9.99 39.81
N ARG A 192 -18.88 -10.46 40.69
CA ARG A 192 -18.56 -10.91 42.05
C ARG A 192 -19.42 -12.09 42.43
N ILE A 193 -18.92 -12.88 43.38
CA ILE A 193 -19.65 -14.02 43.92
C ILE A 193 -19.87 -13.83 45.41
N ILE A 194 -21.11 -13.99 45.84
CA ILE A 194 -21.45 -14.22 47.25
C ILE A 194 -21.64 -15.72 47.43
N TRP A 195 -20.77 -16.35 48.20
CA TRP A 195 -20.80 -17.80 48.45
C TRP A 195 -21.38 -18.09 49.83
N LEU A 196 -22.47 -18.86 49.88
CA LEU A 196 -23.14 -19.18 51.13
C LEU A 196 -22.71 -20.53 51.69
N ILE A 197 -22.48 -20.55 53.00
CA ILE A 197 -22.24 -21.75 53.80
C ILE A 197 -23.24 -21.73 54.95
N SER A 198 -23.92 -22.83 55.21
CA SER A 198 -24.88 -22.90 56.32
C SER A 198 -24.15 -23.09 57.65
N ALA A 199 -24.43 -22.25 58.66
CA ALA A 199 -23.93 -22.46 60.02
C ALA A 199 -24.36 -23.81 60.62
N ASP A 200 -25.47 -24.39 60.14
CA ASP A 200 -25.88 -25.76 60.52
C ASP A 200 -24.85 -26.81 60.08
N GLN A 201 -24.18 -26.60 58.95
CA GLN A 201 -23.15 -27.49 58.39
C GLN A 201 -21.76 -27.25 59.01
N GLY A 202 -21.60 -26.17 59.79
CA GLY A 202 -20.34 -25.81 60.43
C GLY A 202 -19.48 -24.95 59.53
N VAL A 203 -18.25 -25.40 59.28
CA VAL A 203 -17.25 -24.70 58.44
C VAL A 203 -17.40 -25.06 56.96
N ILE A 204 -16.65 -24.38 56.10
CA ILE A 204 -16.59 -24.71 54.67
C ILE A 204 -16.26 -26.19 54.43
N SER A 205 -16.99 -26.83 53.52
CA SER A 205 -16.83 -28.26 53.20
C SER A 205 -15.79 -28.49 52.09
N GLU A 206 -15.24 -29.71 52.01
CA GLU A 206 -14.35 -30.10 50.92
C GLU A 206 -15.03 -29.98 49.55
N SER A 207 -16.33 -30.25 49.46
CA SER A 207 -17.07 -30.08 48.21
C SER A 207 -17.23 -28.62 47.80
N ASP A 208 -17.36 -27.69 48.78
CA ASP A 208 -17.37 -26.25 48.49
C ASP A 208 -16.01 -25.81 47.97
N LEU A 209 -14.92 -26.27 48.60
CA LEU A 209 -13.55 -25.96 48.20
C LEU A 209 -13.27 -26.46 46.77
N GLN A 210 -13.65 -27.71 46.48
CA GLN A 210 -13.50 -28.29 45.15
C GLN A 210 -14.28 -27.50 44.09
N PHE A 211 -15.52 -27.08 44.39
CA PHE A 211 -16.31 -26.30 43.45
C PHE A 211 -15.75 -24.89 43.24
N LEU A 212 -15.40 -24.18 44.31
CA LEU A 212 -14.81 -22.84 44.26
C LEU A 212 -13.53 -22.81 43.42
N LYS A 213 -12.71 -23.87 43.47
CA LYS A 213 -11.52 -24.04 42.63
C LYS A 213 -11.82 -24.19 41.14
N THR A 214 -13.06 -24.52 40.76
CA THR A 214 -13.46 -24.58 39.35
C THR A 214 -13.85 -23.22 38.79
N LEU A 215 -14.10 -22.23 39.64
CA LEU A 215 -14.49 -20.87 39.25
C LEU A 215 -13.26 -20.05 38.87
N LYS A 216 -13.47 -19.00 38.07
CA LYS A 216 -12.41 -18.05 37.70
C LYS A 216 -11.80 -17.42 38.98
N ALA A 217 -10.48 -17.44 39.07
CA ALA A 217 -9.75 -17.08 40.29
C ALA A 217 -9.81 -15.57 40.58
N ASP A 218 -9.86 -14.75 39.53
CA ASP A 218 -9.91 -13.29 39.53
C ASP A 218 -11.27 -12.70 39.93
N ILE A 219 -12.35 -13.49 39.88
CA ILE A 219 -13.67 -13.04 40.37
C ILE A 219 -13.61 -12.90 41.90
N PRO A 220 -13.83 -11.70 42.49
CA PRO A 220 -13.83 -11.52 43.92
C PRO A 220 -14.98 -12.29 44.60
N LYS A 221 -14.69 -12.87 45.77
CA LYS A 221 -15.58 -13.78 46.49
C LYS A 221 -15.83 -13.25 47.90
N LEU A 222 -17.09 -13.08 48.28
CA LEU A 222 -17.52 -12.77 49.64
C LEU A 222 -18.21 -14.01 50.24
N ILE A 223 -17.73 -14.49 51.38
CA ILE A 223 -18.30 -15.68 52.03
C ILE A 223 -19.33 -15.26 53.07
N ILE A 224 -20.51 -15.89 53.04
CA ILE A 224 -21.59 -15.66 53.99
C ILE A 224 -21.92 -16.96 54.74
N ILE A 225 -21.67 -16.95 56.05
CA ILE A 225 -22.15 -17.95 56.99
C ILE A 225 -23.62 -17.67 57.29
N SER A 226 -24.51 -18.38 56.61
CA SER A 226 -25.97 -18.23 56.71
C SER A 226 -26.54 -18.93 57.95
N ARG A 227 -27.76 -18.56 58.35
CA ARG A 227 -28.46 -19.12 59.53
C ARG A 227 -27.69 -18.91 60.85
N ALA A 228 -26.97 -17.79 60.95
CA ALA A 228 -26.14 -17.47 62.10
C ALA A 228 -26.93 -17.43 63.42
N ASP A 229 -28.25 -17.15 63.37
CA ASP A 229 -29.17 -17.15 64.51
C ASP A 229 -29.28 -18.48 65.27
N LYS A 230 -28.76 -19.57 64.70
CA LYS A 230 -28.79 -20.90 65.31
C LYS A 230 -27.54 -21.26 66.11
N LYS A 231 -26.52 -20.40 66.13
CA LYS A 231 -25.25 -20.65 66.79
C LYS A 231 -24.96 -19.56 67.82
N THR A 232 -24.09 -19.87 68.79
CA THR A 232 -23.61 -18.88 69.74
C THR A 232 -22.56 -17.98 69.09
N GLU A 233 -22.33 -16.80 69.66
CA GLU A 233 -21.31 -15.85 69.18
C GLU A 233 -19.92 -16.51 69.11
N ILE A 234 -19.55 -17.28 70.14
CA ILE A 234 -18.27 -18.02 70.20
C ILE A 234 -18.17 -19.06 69.07
N ASP A 235 -19.26 -19.80 68.81
CA ASP A 235 -19.27 -20.79 67.73
C ASP A 235 -19.15 -20.11 66.36
N LEU A 236 -19.80 -18.95 66.18
CA LEU A 236 -19.73 -18.19 64.93
C LEU A 236 -18.33 -17.64 64.68
N GLU A 237 -17.67 -17.08 65.69
CA GLU A 237 -16.28 -16.62 65.61
C GLU A 237 -15.34 -17.78 65.22
N LEU A 238 -15.55 -18.97 65.80
CA LEU A 238 -14.81 -20.17 65.43
C LEU A 238 -15.08 -20.59 63.98
N ILE A 239 -16.35 -20.62 63.56
CA ILE A 239 -16.73 -20.99 62.19
C ILE A 239 -16.13 -20.00 61.17
N GLN A 240 -16.21 -18.70 61.43
CA GLN A 240 -15.63 -17.66 60.57
C GLN A 240 -14.12 -17.81 60.46
N SER A 241 -13.41 -17.92 61.59
CA SER A 241 -11.95 -18.00 61.63
C SER A 241 -11.43 -19.27 60.96
N VAL A 242 -12.02 -20.44 61.25
CA VAL A 242 -11.62 -21.70 60.61
C VAL A 242 -11.92 -21.67 59.12
N THR A 243 -13.09 -21.15 58.70
CA THR A 243 -13.43 -21.02 57.28
C THR A 243 -12.43 -20.14 56.53
N ALA A 244 -12.07 -18.97 57.10
CA ALA A 244 -11.08 -18.07 56.51
C ALA A 244 -9.69 -18.70 56.41
N GLN A 245 -9.25 -19.43 57.45
CA GLN A 245 -7.98 -20.15 57.44
C GLN A 245 -7.96 -21.25 56.38
N THR A 246 -9.02 -22.05 56.30
CA THR A 246 -9.14 -23.13 55.31
C THR A 246 -9.12 -22.56 53.89
N LEU A 247 -9.89 -21.52 53.58
CA LEU A 247 -9.87 -20.87 52.27
C LEU A 247 -8.46 -20.40 51.88
N THR A 248 -7.76 -19.77 52.83
CA THR A 248 -6.37 -19.31 52.65
C THR A 248 -5.41 -20.46 52.39
N GLN A 249 -5.52 -21.56 53.15
CA GLN A 249 -4.69 -22.76 52.97
C GLN A 249 -4.89 -23.46 51.62
N HIS A 250 -6.04 -23.24 50.98
CA HIS A 250 -6.37 -23.79 49.67
C HIS A 250 -6.21 -22.77 48.52
N ASP A 251 -5.53 -21.65 48.77
CA ASP A 251 -5.26 -20.56 47.81
C ASP A 251 -6.53 -19.92 47.20
N ILE A 252 -7.63 -19.92 47.93
CA ILE A 252 -8.89 -19.27 47.52
C ILE A 252 -8.95 -17.88 48.15
N GLN A 253 -8.71 -16.86 47.34
CA GLN A 253 -8.81 -15.46 47.76
C GLN A 253 -10.28 -15.07 47.98
N VAL A 254 -10.55 -14.48 49.15
CA VAL A 254 -11.88 -13.98 49.55
C VAL A 254 -11.74 -12.60 50.19
N GLU A 255 -12.78 -11.79 50.07
CA GLU A 255 -12.78 -10.43 50.62
C GLU A 255 -13.06 -10.41 52.11
N ALA A 256 -14.01 -11.24 52.54
CA ALA A 256 -14.34 -11.45 53.94
C ALA A 256 -15.16 -12.74 54.14
N VAL A 257 -15.27 -13.16 55.40
CA VAL A 257 -16.19 -14.20 55.87
C VAL A 257 -17.15 -13.56 56.87
N LEU A 258 -18.40 -13.35 56.46
CA LEU A 258 -19.41 -12.64 57.23
C LEU A 258 -20.47 -13.60 57.78
N THR A 259 -21.10 -13.25 58.88
CA THR A 259 -22.24 -13.96 59.46
C THR A 259 -23.55 -13.25 59.14
N TYR A 260 -24.57 -14.04 58.82
CA TYR A 260 -25.86 -13.52 58.43
C TYR A 260 -27.04 -14.41 58.85
N SER A 261 -28.13 -13.76 59.24
CA SER A 261 -29.42 -14.41 59.44
C SER A 261 -30.50 -13.74 58.57
N ALA A 262 -31.22 -14.53 57.78
CA ALA A 262 -32.40 -14.06 57.08
C ALA A 262 -33.62 -13.86 58.00
N ARG A 263 -33.58 -14.39 59.23
CA ARG A 263 -34.67 -14.30 60.22
C ARG A 263 -34.55 -13.09 61.13
N GLN A 264 -33.31 -12.69 61.42
CA GLN A 264 -33.00 -11.53 62.26
C GLN A 264 -32.44 -10.43 61.36
N SER A 265 -33.25 -9.41 61.09
CA SER A 265 -32.91 -8.30 60.20
C SER A 265 -31.88 -7.32 60.78
N GLN A 266 -31.55 -7.44 62.06
CA GLN A 266 -30.54 -6.64 62.77
C GLN A 266 -29.58 -7.56 63.53
N GLY A 267 -28.31 -7.17 63.61
CA GLY A 267 -27.23 -7.95 64.23
C GLY A 267 -26.33 -8.66 63.22
N PHE A 268 -25.38 -9.44 63.73
CA PHE A 268 -24.32 -10.08 62.94
C PHE A 268 -23.58 -9.06 62.06
N ASP A 269 -23.11 -9.48 60.88
CA ASP A 269 -22.35 -8.62 59.96
C ASP A 269 -23.24 -7.92 58.93
N ARG A 270 -24.53 -7.68 59.22
CA ARG A 270 -25.47 -7.08 58.26
C ARG A 270 -25.06 -5.67 57.82
N SER A 271 -24.53 -4.85 58.73
CA SER A 271 -24.04 -3.50 58.41
C SER A 271 -22.86 -3.57 57.44
N LEU A 272 -21.92 -4.48 57.68
CA LEU A 272 -20.75 -4.66 56.82
C LEU A 272 -21.14 -5.24 55.45
N LEU A 273 -22.08 -6.19 55.40
CA LEU A 273 -22.65 -6.67 54.14
C LEU A 273 -23.29 -5.52 53.35
N ASN A 274 -24.10 -4.68 54.00
CA ASN A 274 -24.71 -3.54 53.34
C ASN A 274 -23.65 -2.57 52.80
N GLN A 275 -22.56 -2.34 53.54
CA GLN A 275 -21.44 -1.52 53.08
C GLN A 275 -20.81 -2.09 51.80
N TYR A 276 -20.51 -3.39 51.76
CA TYR A 276 -20.03 -4.04 50.53
C TYR A 276 -21.01 -3.84 49.35
N LEU A 277 -22.31 -4.05 49.58
CA LEU A 277 -23.31 -3.88 48.53
C LEU A 277 -23.46 -2.42 48.09
N GLU A 278 -23.35 -1.45 49.00
CA GLU A 278 -23.35 -0.02 48.67
C GLU A 278 -22.10 0.36 47.86
N ASP A 279 -20.92 -0.13 48.25
CA ASP A 279 -19.67 0.08 47.53
C ASP A 279 -19.74 -0.49 46.11
N TRP A 280 -20.28 -1.71 45.95
CA TRP A 280 -20.45 -2.34 44.63
C TRP A 280 -21.50 -1.62 43.80
N ASN A 281 -22.60 -1.17 44.41
CA ASN A 281 -23.64 -0.41 43.73
C ASN A 281 -23.14 0.97 43.26
N ALA A 282 -22.13 1.55 43.91
CA ALA A 282 -21.51 2.80 43.49
C ALA A 282 -20.53 2.63 42.31
N GLN A 283 -20.13 1.41 41.96
CA GLN A 283 -19.21 1.18 40.85
C GLN A 283 -19.94 1.38 39.51
N PRO A 284 -19.45 2.27 38.64
CA PRO A 284 -20.00 2.41 37.30
C PRO A 284 -19.67 1.15 36.52
N GLN A 285 -20.70 0.48 35.99
CA GLN A 285 -20.48 -0.60 35.04
C GLN A 285 -20.55 -0.04 33.63
N ILE A 286 -19.42 -0.13 32.93
CA ILE A 286 -19.35 0.13 31.50
C ILE A 286 -19.44 -1.24 30.85
N LEU A 287 -20.44 -1.46 30.00
CA LEU A 287 -20.45 -2.62 29.10
C LEU A 287 -19.12 -2.64 28.34
N SER A 288 -18.43 -3.78 28.30
CA SER A 288 -17.14 -3.93 27.62
C SER A 288 -17.23 -4.86 26.40
N VAL A 289 -18.40 -4.91 25.76
CA VAL A 289 -18.70 -5.84 24.65
C VAL A 289 -17.64 -5.72 23.54
N LEU A 290 -17.42 -4.51 23.01
CA LEU A 290 -16.47 -4.32 21.92
C LEU A 290 -15.04 -4.49 22.40
N ASP A 291 -14.71 -4.05 23.62
CA ASP A 291 -13.36 -4.17 24.18
C ASP A 291 -12.93 -5.64 24.31
N ASN A 292 -13.83 -6.51 24.79
CA ASN A 292 -13.60 -7.95 24.87
C ASN A 292 -13.32 -8.55 23.48
N PHE A 293 -14.06 -8.12 22.45
CA PHE A 293 -13.77 -8.54 21.08
C PHE A 293 -12.46 -7.94 20.55
N VAL A 294 -12.08 -6.71 20.92
CA VAL A 294 -10.79 -6.12 20.51
C VAL A 294 -9.63 -6.97 21.02
N GLU A 295 -9.66 -7.36 22.29
CA GLU A 295 -8.65 -8.24 22.89
C GLU A 295 -8.58 -9.59 22.17
N TYR A 296 -9.74 -10.19 21.88
CA TYR A 296 -9.84 -11.43 21.12
C TYR A 296 -9.17 -11.34 19.74
N PHE A 297 -9.45 -10.27 18.98
CA PHE A 297 -8.84 -10.07 17.67
C PHE A 297 -7.34 -9.74 17.76
N ALA A 298 -6.92 -9.01 18.79
CA ALA A 298 -5.52 -8.72 19.05
C ALA A 298 -4.72 -10.01 19.28
N GLU A 299 -5.27 -10.97 20.05
CA GLU A 299 -4.64 -12.27 20.28
C GLU A 299 -4.42 -13.04 18.97
N ILE A 300 -5.46 -13.17 18.13
CA ILE A 300 -5.33 -13.84 16.82
C ILE A 300 -4.26 -13.15 15.97
N LYS A 301 -4.25 -11.81 15.96
CA LYS A 301 -3.29 -11.03 15.18
C LYS A 301 -1.84 -11.33 15.55
N THR A 302 -1.55 -11.65 16.82
CA THR A 302 -0.19 -12.04 17.25
C THR A 302 0.32 -13.34 16.61
N HIS A 303 -0.58 -14.19 16.11
CA HIS A 303 -0.25 -15.47 15.47
C HIS A 303 -0.19 -15.40 13.94
N LEU A 304 -0.54 -14.26 13.34
CA LEU A 304 -0.49 -14.07 11.90
C LEU A 304 0.85 -13.46 11.49
N SER A 305 1.71 -14.24 10.83
CA SER A 305 3.02 -13.79 10.36
C SER A 305 2.96 -12.98 9.07
N GLU A 306 2.00 -13.30 8.19
CA GLU A 306 1.88 -12.66 6.88
C GLU A 306 0.96 -11.45 6.92
N LEU A 307 1.42 -10.33 6.38
CA LEU A 307 0.72 -9.05 6.39
C LEU A 307 -0.68 -9.14 5.74
N HIS A 308 -0.82 -9.95 4.69
CA HIS A 308 -2.09 -10.08 3.98
C HIS A 308 -3.18 -10.71 4.87
N HIS A 309 -2.85 -11.72 5.67
CA HIS A 309 -3.78 -12.30 6.65
C HIS A 309 -4.17 -11.30 7.74
N GLN A 310 -3.26 -10.43 8.18
CA GLN A 310 -3.57 -9.38 9.15
C GLN A 310 -4.57 -8.36 8.57
N VAL A 311 -4.43 -7.98 7.30
CA VAL A 311 -5.37 -7.09 6.60
C VAL A 311 -6.75 -7.74 6.47
N ASP A 312 -6.81 -9.02 6.13
CA ASP A 312 -8.07 -9.76 6.05
C ASP A 312 -8.75 -9.86 7.43
N LEU A 313 -7.97 -10.07 8.51
CA LEU A 313 -8.45 -10.09 9.88
C LEU A 313 -9.02 -8.73 10.30
N ASP A 314 -8.32 -7.63 9.99
CA ASP A 314 -8.77 -6.26 10.30
C ASP A 314 -10.09 -5.93 9.56
N SER A 315 -10.22 -6.35 8.29
CA SER A 315 -11.46 -6.23 7.52
C SER A 315 -12.61 -7.03 8.13
N PHE A 316 -12.33 -8.27 8.57
CA PHE A 316 -13.30 -9.11 9.26
C PHE A 316 -13.75 -8.48 10.58
N GLN A 317 -12.80 -8.00 11.42
CA GLN A 317 -13.09 -7.32 12.68
C GLN A 317 -14.00 -6.12 12.47
N LYS A 318 -13.69 -5.25 11.51
CA LYS A 318 -14.50 -4.06 11.20
C LYS A 318 -15.94 -4.41 10.86
N ASN A 319 -16.13 -5.34 9.92
CA ASN A 319 -17.48 -5.77 9.51
C ASN A 319 -18.25 -6.43 10.65
N LEU A 320 -17.56 -7.22 11.49
CA LEU A 320 -18.18 -7.83 12.67
C LEU A 320 -18.65 -6.75 13.66
N PHE A 321 -17.82 -5.76 13.95
CA PHE A 321 -18.13 -4.70 14.91
C PHE A 321 -19.27 -3.82 14.42
N GLU A 322 -19.33 -3.52 13.12
CA GLU A 322 -20.48 -2.85 12.51
C GLU A 322 -21.78 -3.64 12.71
N GLN A 323 -21.75 -4.97 12.55
CA GLN A 323 -22.93 -5.81 12.79
C GLN A 323 -23.32 -5.90 14.27
N ILE A 324 -22.34 -5.99 15.18
CA ILE A 324 -22.56 -5.94 16.64
C ILE A 324 -23.22 -4.61 17.01
N TYR A 325 -22.71 -3.49 16.52
CA TYR A 325 -23.26 -2.16 16.75
C TYR A 325 -24.69 -2.02 16.23
N GLN A 326 -24.98 -2.52 15.02
CA GLN A 326 -26.33 -2.51 14.49
C GLN A 326 -27.30 -3.40 15.29
N LEU A 327 -26.83 -4.53 15.81
CA LEU A 327 -27.62 -5.38 16.70
C LEU A 327 -27.88 -4.69 18.05
N ALA A 328 -26.87 -4.02 18.61
CA ALA A 328 -27.01 -3.24 19.83
C ALA A 328 -28.05 -2.11 19.66
N GLN A 329 -28.00 -1.37 18.55
CA GLN A 329 -29.00 -0.35 18.22
C GLN A 329 -30.41 -0.94 18.11
N LEU A 330 -30.56 -2.09 17.45
CA LEU A 330 -31.85 -2.77 17.30
C LEU A 330 -32.41 -3.22 18.66
N ALA A 331 -31.55 -3.69 19.54
CA ALA A 331 -31.89 -4.17 20.89
C ALA A 331 -31.89 -3.06 21.96
N ASN A 332 -31.62 -1.80 21.58
CA ASN A 332 -31.50 -0.66 22.49
C ASN A 332 -30.47 -0.89 23.63
N VAL A 333 -29.33 -1.51 23.28
CA VAL A 333 -28.16 -1.66 24.16
C VAL A 333 -27.20 -0.52 23.87
N ASP A 334 -26.87 0.29 24.88
CA ASP A 334 -25.96 1.42 24.70
C ASP A 334 -24.50 0.96 24.70
N ILE A 335 -23.90 0.93 23.51
CA ILE A 335 -22.47 0.72 23.30
C ILE A 335 -21.84 1.87 22.48
N GLU A 336 -22.49 3.04 22.44
CA GLU A 336 -22.08 4.16 21.59
C GLU A 336 -20.66 4.63 21.92
N THR A 337 -20.35 4.76 23.21
CA THR A 337 -19.03 5.22 23.66
C THR A 337 -17.91 4.26 23.22
N GLN A 338 -18.14 2.94 23.32
CA GLN A 338 -17.18 1.93 22.86
C GLN A 338 -17.01 1.99 21.34
N TRP A 339 -18.11 2.15 20.60
CA TRP A 339 -18.09 2.26 19.15
C TRP A 339 -17.30 3.49 18.67
N GLN A 340 -17.53 4.66 19.28
CA GLN A 340 -16.78 5.88 19.01
C GLN A 340 -15.29 5.72 19.34
N HIS A 341 -14.97 5.04 20.45
CA HIS A 341 -13.59 4.73 20.81
C HIS A 341 -12.90 3.86 19.74
N TYR A 342 -13.56 2.78 19.32
CA TYR A 342 -13.07 1.92 18.24
C TYR A 342 -12.85 2.71 16.93
N LEU A 343 -13.82 3.53 16.51
CA LEU A 343 -13.68 4.36 15.31
C LEU A 343 -12.52 5.34 15.38
N ALA A 344 -12.31 5.97 16.54
CA ALA A 344 -11.19 6.89 16.76
C ALA A 344 -9.84 6.16 16.63
N GLN A 345 -9.72 4.95 17.18
CA GLN A 345 -8.52 4.12 17.01
C GLN A 345 -8.27 3.76 15.55
N GLN A 346 -9.31 3.32 14.82
CA GLN A 346 -9.20 2.98 13.40
C GLN A 346 -8.80 4.19 12.55
N PHE A 347 -9.36 5.36 12.85
CA PHE A 347 -8.99 6.60 12.17
C PHE A 347 -7.53 6.98 12.40
N ALA A 348 -7.03 6.83 13.64
CA ALA A 348 -5.64 7.10 13.97
C ALA A 348 -4.68 6.14 13.22
N ILE A 349 -5.02 4.86 13.14
CA ILE A 349 -4.24 3.86 12.39
C ILE A 349 -4.21 4.21 10.90
N GLU A 350 -5.35 4.56 10.31
CA GLU A 350 -5.43 4.91 8.89
C GLU A 350 -4.65 6.20 8.59
N GLN A 351 -4.69 7.20 9.48
CA GLN A 351 -3.90 8.41 9.35
C GLN A 351 -2.39 8.10 9.36
N GLN A 352 -1.92 7.29 10.31
CA GLN A 352 -0.52 6.86 10.36
C GLN A 352 -0.11 6.12 9.09
N ARG A 353 -0.99 5.27 8.55
CA ARG A 353 -0.75 4.56 7.29
C ARG A 353 -0.62 5.50 6.11
N GLN A 354 -1.48 6.52 6.02
CA GLN A 354 -1.41 7.54 4.96
C GLN A 354 -0.13 8.38 5.06
N GLU A 355 0.27 8.77 6.27
CA GLU A 355 1.53 9.48 6.50
C GLU A 355 2.74 8.64 6.08
N ALA A 356 2.77 7.36 6.46
CA ALA A 356 3.83 6.44 6.05
C ALA A 356 3.88 6.24 4.53
N LEU A 357 2.72 6.11 3.87
CA LEU A 357 2.64 5.99 2.41
C LEU A 357 3.17 7.25 1.72
N ALA A 358 2.82 8.44 2.22
CA ALA A 358 3.31 9.71 1.69
C ALA A 358 4.84 9.85 1.86
N GLN A 359 5.38 9.42 3.00
CA GLN A 359 6.84 9.39 3.22
C GLN A 359 7.54 8.46 2.23
N TYR A 360 7.01 7.26 2.04
CA TYR A 360 7.57 6.28 1.10
C TYR A 360 7.49 6.77 -0.36
N GLN A 361 6.38 7.39 -0.76
CA GLN A 361 6.24 8.00 -2.08
C GLN A 361 7.27 9.12 -2.30
N ALA A 362 7.47 9.99 -1.30
CA ALA A 362 8.47 11.05 -1.37
C ALA A 362 9.91 10.50 -1.44
N GLU A 363 10.19 9.37 -0.79
CA GLU A 363 11.49 8.69 -0.88
C GLU A 363 11.72 8.09 -2.28
N LEU A 364 10.73 7.38 -2.83
CA LEU A 364 10.79 6.88 -4.20
C LEU A 364 10.99 7.98 -5.23
N GLU A 365 10.31 9.12 -5.09
CA GLU A 365 10.49 10.28 -5.96
C GLU A 365 11.92 10.85 -5.89
N ARG A 366 12.51 10.93 -4.69
CA ARG A 366 13.90 11.36 -4.53
C ARG A 366 14.88 10.38 -5.17
N GLU A 367 14.71 9.08 -4.98
CA GLU A 367 15.56 8.07 -5.61
C GLU A 367 15.44 8.11 -7.14
N ALA A 368 14.22 8.22 -7.66
CA ALA A 368 13.98 8.36 -9.10
C ALA A 368 14.67 9.60 -9.68
N GLN A 369 14.60 10.74 -8.98
CA GLN A 369 15.30 11.96 -9.38
C GLN A 369 16.82 11.80 -9.34
N ALA A 370 17.37 11.18 -8.29
CA ALA A 370 18.80 10.93 -8.19
C ALA A 370 19.33 10.03 -9.32
N ILE A 371 18.56 9.00 -9.70
CA ILE A 371 18.87 8.14 -10.86
C ILE A 371 18.85 8.96 -12.16
N ALA A 372 17.85 9.82 -12.35
CA ALA A 372 17.75 10.67 -13.54
C ALA A 372 18.94 11.64 -13.65
N ASP A 373 19.31 12.30 -12.54
CA ASP A 373 20.44 13.24 -12.49
C ASP A 373 21.79 12.54 -12.75
N GLU A 374 21.97 11.30 -12.28
CA GLU A 374 23.15 10.49 -12.57
C GLU A 374 23.21 10.09 -14.07
N GLN A 375 22.09 9.65 -14.65
CA GLN A 375 22.02 9.33 -16.07
C GLN A 375 22.36 10.53 -16.96
N GLU A 376 21.87 11.72 -16.61
CA GLU A 376 22.17 12.95 -17.36
C GLU A 376 23.66 13.32 -17.25
N ARG A 377 24.27 13.19 -16.06
CA ARG A 377 25.72 13.40 -15.89
C ARG A 377 26.54 12.42 -16.72
N GLN A 378 26.18 11.14 -16.75
CA GLN A 378 26.86 10.14 -17.57
C GLN A 378 26.74 10.43 -19.07
N ARG A 379 25.56 10.88 -19.51
CA ARG A 379 25.34 11.29 -20.89
C ARG A 379 26.22 12.48 -21.29
N GLN A 380 26.27 13.51 -20.46
CA GLN A 380 27.10 14.69 -20.70
C GLN A 380 28.60 14.33 -20.74
N ALA A 381 29.06 13.45 -19.84
CA ALA A 381 30.43 12.97 -19.84
C ALA A 381 30.78 12.21 -21.14
N LEU A 382 29.88 11.35 -21.62
CA LEU A 382 30.06 10.63 -22.89
C LEU A 382 30.09 11.57 -24.10
N GLU A 383 29.22 12.59 -24.12
CA GLU A 383 29.22 13.61 -25.18
C GLU A 383 30.51 14.43 -25.17
N MET A 384 31.01 14.80 -24.00
CA MET A 384 32.29 15.52 -23.85
C MET A 384 33.48 14.67 -24.32
N GLN A 385 33.51 13.37 -23.97
CA GLN A 385 34.54 12.45 -24.43
C GLN A 385 34.55 12.34 -25.97
N LYS A 386 33.38 12.18 -26.59
CA LYS A 386 33.25 12.16 -28.06
C LYS A 386 33.76 13.44 -28.70
N ALA A 387 33.47 14.60 -28.10
CA ALA A 387 33.95 15.89 -28.60
C ALA A 387 35.48 15.99 -28.53
N GLN A 388 36.09 15.54 -27.43
CA GLN A 388 37.55 15.50 -27.28
C GLN A 388 38.22 14.59 -28.31
N ASP A 389 37.67 13.39 -28.54
CA ASP A 389 38.18 12.44 -29.55
C ASP A 389 38.12 13.03 -30.97
N LEU A 390 37.04 13.74 -31.31
CA LEU A 390 36.90 14.41 -32.60
C LEU A 390 37.92 15.55 -32.79
N LEU A 391 38.16 16.35 -31.74
CA LEU A 391 39.18 17.39 -31.76
C LEU A 391 40.59 16.82 -31.98
N ALA A 392 40.94 15.75 -31.25
CA ALA A 392 42.23 15.08 -31.40
C ALA A 392 42.45 14.55 -32.84
N ARG A 393 41.41 13.97 -33.45
CA ARG A 393 41.46 13.52 -34.86
C ARG A 393 41.65 14.69 -35.83
N ALA A 394 40.96 15.80 -35.62
CA ALA A 394 41.08 16.98 -36.47
C ALA A 394 42.50 17.56 -36.45
N GLU A 395 43.14 17.62 -35.29
CA GLU A 395 44.53 18.07 -35.17
C GLU A 395 45.51 17.14 -35.88
N GLN A 396 45.34 15.82 -35.79
CA GLN A 396 46.16 14.85 -36.51
C GLN A 396 46.08 15.05 -38.02
N ILE A 397 44.88 15.25 -38.57
CA ILE A 397 44.66 15.50 -39.99
C ILE A 397 45.35 16.80 -40.42
N ARG A 398 45.23 17.87 -39.61
CA ARG A 398 45.88 19.16 -39.89
C ARG A 398 47.40 19.04 -40.00
N ASN A 399 48.01 18.31 -39.06
CA ASN A 399 49.46 18.13 -39.03
C ASN A 399 49.97 17.30 -40.22
N GLN A 400 49.21 16.28 -40.66
CA GLN A 400 49.56 15.50 -41.86
C GLN A 400 49.50 16.33 -43.14
N ALA A 401 48.53 17.25 -43.27
CA ALA A 401 48.38 18.09 -44.45
C ALA A 401 49.52 19.14 -44.61
N GLN A 402 50.15 19.57 -43.51
CA GLN A 402 51.24 20.55 -43.56
C GLN A 402 52.59 19.96 -44.00
N ALA A 403 52.75 18.62 -44.00
CA ALA A 403 54.02 17.96 -44.31
C ALA A 403 54.27 17.71 -45.81
N VAL A 404 53.32 18.03 -46.70
CA VAL A 404 53.43 17.78 -48.15
C VAL A 404 53.17 19.07 -48.92
N GLN A 405 54.22 19.72 -49.45
CA GLN A 405 54.10 20.77 -50.48
C GLN A 405 54.97 20.40 -51.70
N PRO A 406 54.41 20.15 -52.89
CA PRO A 406 55.16 20.15 -54.13
C PRO A 406 55.37 21.60 -54.63
N THR A 407 56.59 21.94 -55.04
CA THR A 407 56.93 23.24 -55.65
C THR A 407 56.24 23.38 -57.01
N ARG A 408 55.24 24.26 -57.10
CA ARG A 408 54.55 24.63 -58.34
C ARG A 408 55.52 25.37 -59.30
N ARG A 409 55.70 24.88 -60.53
CA ARG A 409 56.46 25.55 -61.59
C ARG A 409 55.57 26.61 -62.27
N SER A 410 56.14 27.74 -62.66
CA SER A 410 55.39 28.76 -63.42
C SER A 410 55.11 28.28 -64.86
N LEU A 411 54.09 28.86 -65.52
CA LEU A 411 53.74 28.48 -66.89
C LEU A 411 54.90 28.72 -67.86
N GLU A 412 55.69 29.78 -67.66
CA GLU A 412 56.86 30.12 -68.48
C GLU A 412 57.92 29.03 -68.33
N SER A 413 58.24 28.63 -67.10
CA SER A 413 59.20 27.55 -66.84
C SER A 413 58.78 26.22 -67.48
N ILE A 414 57.47 25.96 -67.53
CA ILE A 414 56.95 24.77 -68.21
C ILE A 414 57.09 24.94 -69.73
N LEU A 415 56.66 26.06 -70.30
CA LEU A 415 56.75 26.33 -71.75
C LEU A 415 58.20 26.31 -72.26
N GLU A 416 59.15 26.85 -71.50
CA GLU A 416 60.60 26.78 -71.79
C GLU A 416 61.08 25.33 -71.92
N SER A 417 60.58 24.42 -71.08
CA SER A 417 60.92 22.99 -71.22
C SER A 417 60.35 22.30 -72.46
N TYR A 418 59.42 22.97 -73.17
CA TYR A 418 58.87 22.54 -74.47
C TYR A 418 59.35 23.40 -75.64
N GLU A 419 60.33 24.29 -75.46
CA GLU A 419 60.75 25.27 -76.46
C GLU A 419 61.12 24.64 -77.82
N ASP A 420 61.94 23.60 -77.82
CA ASP A 420 62.37 22.88 -79.03
C ASP A 420 61.21 22.25 -79.82
N GLU A 421 60.09 21.99 -79.15
CA GLU A 421 58.91 21.39 -79.76
C GLU A 421 57.91 22.45 -80.23
N ILE A 422 57.71 23.51 -79.44
CA ILE A 422 56.76 24.60 -79.70
C ILE A 422 57.33 25.60 -80.69
N SER A 423 58.57 26.08 -80.52
CA SER A 423 59.14 27.14 -81.35
C SER A 423 59.64 26.59 -82.69
N ARG A 424 58.84 26.80 -83.74
CA ARG A 424 59.14 26.39 -85.13
C ARG A 424 58.88 27.58 -86.08
N PRO A 425 59.81 28.54 -86.17
CA PRO A 425 59.64 29.76 -86.97
C PRO A 425 59.32 29.51 -88.45
N SER A 426 59.94 28.47 -89.03
CA SER A 426 59.69 28.03 -90.41
C SER A 426 58.26 27.49 -90.63
N ALA A 427 57.59 27.05 -89.57
CA ALA A 427 56.22 26.56 -89.60
C ALA A 427 55.18 27.61 -89.16
N GLY A 428 55.60 28.72 -88.55
CA GLY A 428 54.69 29.75 -88.06
C GLY A 428 54.34 29.65 -86.57
N SER A 429 55.07 28.83 -85.80
CA SER A 429 54.93 28.72 -84.34
C SER A 429 56.14 29.34 -83.64
N TYR A 430 55.90 30.13 -82.61
CA TYR A 430 56.91 30.91 -81.91
C TYR A 430 56.65 30.83 -80.41
N LEU A 431 57.63 30.34 -79.64
CA LEU A 431 57.76 30.75 -78.24
C LEU A 431 58.32 32.17 -78.28
N ILE A 432 57.66 33.12 -77.64
CA ILE A 432 57.97 34.54 -77.82
C ILE A 432 59.14 34.89 -76.90
N ASP A 433 60.30 35.07 -77.51
CA ASP A 433 61.47 35.72 -76.96
C ASP A 433 61.66 37.12 -77.62
N ASP A 434 62.60 37.92 -77.13
CA ASP A 434 62.73 39.35 -77.42
C ASP A 434 63.23 39.70 -78.85
N ILE A 435 62.77 38.96 -79.87
CA ILE A 435 63.17 39.12 -81.28
C ILE A 435 62.21 40.08 -82.01
N TYR A 436 62.75 41.20 -82.49
CA TYR A 436 62.02 42.28 -83.19
C TYR A 436 61.13 41.79 -84.36
N GLY A 437 61.55 40.73 -85.07
CA GLY A 437 60.79 40.15 -86.19
C GLY A 437 59.50 39.42 -85.78
N VAL A 438 59.45 38.86 -84.57
CA VAL A 438 58.29 38.15 -84.02
C VAL A 438 57.31 39.14 -83.40
N ARG A 439 57.80 40.15 -82.68
CA ARG A 439 56.98 41.21 -82.06
C ARG A 439 55.99 41.85 -83.04
N LYS A 440 56.44 42.20 -84.26
CA LYS A 440 55.55 42.78 -85.29
C LYS A 440 54.45 41.81 -85.76
N LYS A 441 54.70 40.50 -85.73
CA LYS A 441 53.69 39.47 -86.04
C LYS A 441 52.72 39.29 -84.88
N VAL A 442 53.23 39.29 -83.66
CA VAL A 442 52.46 39.23 -82.42
C VAL A 442 51.50 40.42 -82.35
N ASP A 443 51.95 41.65 -82.56
CA ASP A 443 51.08 42.83 -82.57
C ASP A 443 49.91 42.70 -83.57
N LYS A 444 50.18 42.10 -84.73
CA LYS A 444 49.16 41.82 -85.74
C LYS A 444 48.21 40.70 -85.30
N ALA A 445 48.73 39.63 -84.71
CA ALA A 445 47.92 38.53 -84.19
C ALA A 445 47.01 38.98 -83.05
N ILE A 446 47.53 39.79 -82.12
CA ILE A 446 46.72 40.40 -81.05
C ILE A 446 45.62 41.25 -81.69
N LYS A 447 45.95 42.16 -82.62
CA LYS A 447 44.96 42.93 -83.40
C LYS A 447 43.91 42.06 -84.07
N ALA A 448 44.31 40.93 -84.64
CA ALA A 448 43.42 40.04 -85.37
C ALA A 448 42.54 39.15 -84.48
N TYR A 449 43.08 38.63 -83.37
CA TYR A 449 42.43 37.58 -82.56
C TYR A 449 41.76 38.13 -81.31
N ALA A 450 42.28 39.23 -80.74
CA ALA A 450 41.81 39.78 -79.46
C ALA A 450 40.86 41.00 -79.60
N PHE A 451 40.83 41.70 -80.74
CA PHE A 451 40.00 42.90 -80.93
C PHE A 451 38.86 42.71 -81.94
N GLU A 452 37.68 43.28 -81.67
CA GLU A 452 36.56 43.42 -82.61
C GLU A 452 36.50 44.85 -83.17
N GLY A 453 36.65 45.00 -84.50
CA GLY A 453 36.40 46.26 -85.21
C GLY A 453 37.58 47.24 -85.33
N ASP A 454 37.28 48.40 -85.91
CA ASP A 454 38.27 49.44 -86.24
C ASP A 454 38.59 50.32 -85.02
N GLY A 455 39.48 49.82 -84.16
CA GLY A 455 40.39 50.65 -83.37
C GLY A 455 39.83 51.37 -82.15
N GLU A 456 39.65 50.66 -81.03
CA GLU A 456 39.92 51.17 -79.68
C GLU A 456 40.61 50.05 -78.86
N TYR A 457 41.59 50.40 -78.01
CA TYR A 457 42.44 49.47 -77.27
C TYR A 457 41.64 48.61 -76.25
N GLY A 458 40.98 47.55 -76.74
CA GLY A 458 40.46 46.44 -75.93
C GLY A 458 41.59 45.62 -75.29
N LYS A 459 41.62 45.62 -73.96
CA LYS A 459 42.64 45.02 -73.08
C LYS A 459 42.93 43.54 -73.38
N TYR A 460 44.07 43.23 -73.99
CA TYR A 460 44.76 41.96 -73.68
C TYR A 460 45.59 42.22 -72.41
N ASN A 461 45.48 41.33 -71.43
CA ASN A 461 45.88 41.67 -70.06
C ASN A 461 47.37 41.48 -69.78
N ASP A 462 48.05 40.62 -70.55
CA ASP A 462 49.42 40.19 -70.28
C ASP A 462 50.21 39.94 -71.57
N ASP A 463 51.54 39.96 -71.48
CA ASP A 463 52.43 39.67 -72.61
C ASP A 463 52.19 38.25 -73.16
N PRO A 464 52.15 38.09 -74.49
CA PRO A 464 51.98 36.78 -75.11
C PRO A 464 53.27 35.97 -74.97
N LEU A 465 53.11 34.72 -74.54
CA LEU A 465 54.17 33.72 -74.34
C LEU A 465 54.37 32.86 -75.58
N VAL A 466 53.29 32.52 -76.30
CA VAL A 466 53.34 31.69 -77.51
C VAL A 466 52.44 32.28 -78.57
N LEU A 467 52.89 32.26 -79.83
CA LEU A 467 52.09 32.56 -81.02
C LEU A 467 52.17 31.41 -82.01
N VAL A 468 51.02 30.91 -82.47
CA VAL A 468 50.92 29.95 -83.56
C VAL A 468 50.03 30.52 -84.66
N ASP A 469 50.61 30.84 -85.80
CA ASP A 469 49.90 31.34 -86.98
C ASP A 469 49.50 30.17 -87.88
N THR A 470 48.21 30.01 -88.14
CA THR A 470 47.66 28.87 -88.89
C THR A 470 47.30 29.22 -90.33
N THR A 471 47.58 30.44 -90.82
CA THR A 471 47.09 30.92 -92.13
C THR A 471 48.14 31.48 -93.08
N THR A 472 49.27 30.79 -93.16
CA THR A 472 50.22 30.76 -94.30
C THR A 472 51.44 31.69 -94.20
N ILE A 473 52.61 31.04 -94.31
CA ILE A 473 53.97 31.34 -94.83
C ILE A 473 54.30 32.74 -95.42
N PHE A 474 53.36 33.66 -95.68
CA PHE A 474 53.62 34.99 -96.24
C PHE A 474 53.06 36.14 -95.37
N LYS A 475 53.81 36.45 -94.31
CA LYS A 475 54.03 37.79 -93.72
C LYS A 475 52.93 38.45 -92.84
N ASN A 476 51.73 37.90 -92.62
CA ASN A 476 50.74 38.43 -91.64
C ASN A 476 50.01 37.33 -90.86
N ALA A 477 49.91 37.45 -89.52
CA ALA A 477 49.17 36.53 -88.66
C ALA A 477 47.67 36.89 -88.64
N GLU A 478 46.84 36.15 -89.38
CA GLU A 478 45.41 36.46 -89.56
C GLU A 478 44.46 35.50 -88.82
N ASN A 479 44.83 34.23 -88.70
CA ASN A 479 44.14 33.21 -87.92
C ASN A 479 45.18 32.30 -87.25
N GLY A 480 44.83 31.71 -86.12
CA GLY A 480 45.78 31.01 -85.27
C GLY A 480 45.43 31.11 -83.80
N LEU A 481 46.44 30.99 -82.93
CA LEU A 481 46.29 31.23 -81.50
C LEU A 481 47.48 32.00 -80.93
N PHE A 482 47.27 32.65 -79.80
CA PHE A 482 48.35 33.03 -78.89
C PHE A 482 47.94 32.75 -77.44
N LEU A 483 48.95 32.48 -76.61
CA LEU A 483 48.81 32.17 -75.18
C LEU A 483 49.47 33.27 -74.37
N THR A 484 48.83 33.71 -73.29
CA THR A 484 49.40 34.63 -72.28
C THR A 484 49.52 33.92 -70.92
N HIS A 485 50.01 34.64 -69.90
CA HIS A 485 50.03 34.16 -68.52
C HIS A 485 48.66 33.76 -67.96
N SER A 486 47.59 34.34 -68.51
CA SER A 486 46.25 34.22 -67.94
C SER A 486 45.20 33.70 -68.92
N GLU A 487 45.42 33.81 -70.22
CA GLU A 487 44.38 33.61 -71.24
C GLU A 487 44.91 32.92 -72.51
N LEU A 488 44.06 32.11 -73.14
CA LEU A 488 44.29 31.51 -74.45
C LEU A 488 43.35 32.17 -75.47
N TYR A 489 43.93 32.70 -76.54
CA TYR A 489 43.23 33.37 -77.63
C TYR A 489 43.35 32.55 -78.90
N CYS A 490 42.24 32.27 -79.58
CA CYS A 490 42.20 31.54 -80.86
C CYS A 490 41.30 32.28 -81.86
N LYS A 491 41.64 32.18 -83.14
CA LYS A 491 40.78 32.56 -84.26
C LYS A 491 40.88 31.55 -85.38
N ASP A 492 39.76 31.00 -85.82
CA ASP A 492 39.71 30.01 -86.90
C ASP A 492 39.72 30.65 -88.30
N MET A 493 39.88 29.82 -89.35
CA MET A 493 39.87 30.30 -90.74
C MET A 493 38.53 30.85 -91.23
N LEU A 494 37.44 30.60 -90.49
CA LEU A 494 36.12 31.18 -90.77
C LEU A 494 35.93 32.53 -90.05
N GLY A 495 36.96 33.02 -89.35
CA GLY A 495 36.97 34.29 -88.64
C GLY A 495 36.36 34.23 -87.24
N LYS A 496 35.95 33.05 -86.75
CA LYS A 496 35.37 32.88 -85.42
C LYS A 496 36.48 32.95 -84.37
N ARG A 497 36.26 33.78 -83.35
CA ARG A 497 37.19 34.00 -82.24
C ARG A 497 36.77 33.20 -81.00
N PHE A 498 37.76 32.81 -80.22
CA PHE A 498 37.59 32.16 -78.93
C PHE A 498 38.64 32.67 -77.95
N VAL A 499 38.20 33.07 -76.76
CA VAL A 499 39.09 33.49 -75.66
C VAL A 499 38.63 32.80 -74.39
N THR A 500 39.56 32.27 -73.60
CA THR A 500 39.26 31.71 -72.28
C THR A 500 40.40 31.97 -71.32
N ARG A 501 40.06 32.17 -70.03
CA ARG A 501 41.07 32.23 -68.97
C ARG A 501 41.61 30.85 -68.69
N LEU A 502 42.92 30.73 -68.44
CA LEU A 502 43.58 29.47 -68.11
C LEU A 502 42.92 28.77 -66.92
N ASN A 503 42.51 29.51 -65.89
CA ASN A 503 41.80 28.94 -64.73
C ASN A 503 40.38 28.42 -65.02
N GLN A 504 39.84 28.67 -66.21
CA GLN A 504 38.57 28.11 -66.70
C GLN A 504 38.77 26.90 -67.62
N ILE A 505 40.01 26.60 -68.00
CA ILE A 505 40.34 25.41 -68.78
C ILE A 505 40.40 24.22 -67.81
N ARG A 506 39.44 23.31 -67.95
CA ARG A 506 39.40 21.99 -67.26
C ARG A 506 40.07 20.89 -68.08
N SER A 507 40.12 21.05 -69.40
CA SER A 507 40.84 20.14 -70.29
C SER A 507 41.30 20.85 -71.57
N ILE A 508 42.50 20.52 -72.04
CA ILE A 508 43.05 20.97 -73.33
C ILE A 508 43.76 19.80 -74.00
N ARG A 509 43.51 19.60 -75.30
CA ARG A 509 44.20 18.59 -76.11
C ARG A 509 44.24 19.01 -77.58
N PHE A 510 45.32 18.67 -78.28
CA PHE A 510 45.36 18.74 -79.74
C PHE A 510 45.24 17.32 -80.30
N ASP A 511 44.24 17.10 -81.14
CA ASP A 511 44.03 15.84 -81.85
C ASP A 511 44.78 15.86 -83.18
N ARG A 512 45.80 15.00 -83.31
CA ARG A 512 46.72 15.00 -84.46
C ARG A 512 46.05 14.49 -85.73
N ASP A 513 45.14 13.53 -85.60
CA ASP A 513 44.50 12.88 -86.73
C ASP A 513 43.41 13.78 -87.31
N GLU A 514 42.65 14.45 -86.44
CA GLU A 514 41.64 15.42 -86.84
C GLU A 514 42.22 16.81 -87.16
N SER A 515 43.47 17.07 -86.73
CA SER A 515 44.15 18.36 -86.86
C SER A 515 43.41 19.49 -86.12
N LYS A 516 42.85 19.20 -84.95
CA LYS A 516 41.97 20.10 -84.18
C LYS A 516 42.44 20.29 -82.75
N LEU A 517 42.37 21.53 -82.25
CA LEU A 517 42.53 21.86 -80.85
C LEU A 517 41.18 21.83 -80.15
N TYR A 518 41.10 21.08 -79.05
CA TYR A 518 39.95 20.98 -78.17
C TYR A 518 40.23 21.63 -76.82
N VAL A 519 39.29 22.46 -76.34
CA VAL A 519 39.34 23.08 -75.00
C VAL A 519 37.99 22.88 -74.32
N ASN A 520 37.99 22.26 -73.14
CA ASN A 520 36.79 21.84 -72.40
C ASN A 520 35.87 20.92 -73.20
N GLY A 521 36.43 20.13 -74.12
CA GLY A 521 35.68 19.21 -74.99
C GLY A 521 35.19 19.81 -76.31
N ASP A 522 35.20 21.14 -76.45
CA ASP A 522 34.76 21.82 -77.68
C ASP A 522 35.92 22.06 -78.64
N GLU A 523 35.67 21.90 -79.94
CA GLU A 523 36.60 22.28 -81.01
C GLU A 523 36.79 23.80 -81.04
N ARG A 524 38.05 24.27 -80.92
CA ARG A 524 38.40 25.69 -80.89
C ARG A 524 39.23 26.17 -82.07
N LEU A 525 40.05 25.30 -82.66
CA LEU A 525 40.91 25.70 -83.77
C LEU A 525 41.23 24.49 -84.65
N TYR A 526 41.02 24.63 -85.95
CA TYR A 526 41.49 23.68 -86.96
C TYR A 526 42.84 24.12 -87.53
N VAL A 527 43.81 23.20 -87.57
CA VAL A 527 45.20 23.46 -87.97
C VAL A 527 45.57 22.56 -89.16
N PRO A 528 45.32 22.98 -90.41
CA PRO A 528 45.48 22.13 -91.59
C PRO A 528 46.95 21.82 -91.94
N GLN A 529 47.90 22.57 -91.37
CA GLN A 529 49.30 22.52 -91.75
C GLN A 529 50.05 21.43 -90.97
N ASP A 530 50.56 20.41 -91.69
CA ASP A 530 51.23 19.27 -91.07
C ASP A 530 52.46 19.66 -90.22
N ASN A 531 53.17 20.72 -90.62
CA ASN A 531 54.34 21.22 -89.89
C ASN A 531 54.00 21.89 -88.54
N LEU A 532 52.74 22.27 -88.31
CA LEU A 532 52.26 22.84 -87.04
C LEU A 532 51.69 21.81 -86.07
N LYS A 533 51.41 20.59 -86.52
CA LYS A 533 50.81 19.54 -85.67
C LYS A 533 51.66 19.24 -84.44
N LYS A 534 52.98 19.12 -84.60
CA LYS A 534 53.90 18.83 -83.49
C LYS A 534 53.99 19.99 -82.47
N PRO A 535 54.19 21.25 -82.89
CA PRO A 535 54.08 22.41 -81.99
C PRO A 535 52.78 22.48 -81.21
N MET A 536 51.65 22.23 -81.88
CA MET A 536 50.32 22.28 -81.26
C MET A 536 50.13 21.20 -80.18
N MET A 537 50.64 19.99 -80.41
CA MET A 537 50.63 18.94 -79.39
C MET A 537 51.47 19.31 -78.17
N ALA A 538 52.67 19.84 -78.38
CA ALA A 538 53.57 20.25 -77.31
C ALA A 538 52.98 21.39 -76.48
N LEU A 539 52.39 22.40 -77.14
CA LEU A 539 51.71 23.49 -76.46
C LEU A 539 50.54 23.01 -75.60
N ALA A 540 49.67 22.15 -76.14
CA ALA A 540 48.55 21.61 -75.38
C ALA A 540 49.02 20.79 -74.17
N LYS A 541 50.13 20.05 -74.30
CA LYS A 541 50.72 19.28 -73.20
C LYS A 541 51.32 20.19 -72.12
N ALA A 542 52.02 21.25 -72.52
CA ALA A 542 52.60 22.23 -71.59
C ALA A 542 51.51 22.95 -70.77
N VAL A 543 50.43 23.40 -71.43
CA VAL A 543 49.29 24.02 -70.74
C VAL A 543 48.61 23.03 -69.81
N LYS A 544 48.44 21.77 -70.22
CA LYS A 544 47.87 20.73 -69.35
C LYS A 544 48.74 20.49 -68.11
N GLU A 545 50.05 20.39 -68.27
CA GLU A 545 51.00 20.23 -67.15
C GLU A 545 50.95 21.39 -66.16
N TYR A 546 50.68 22.61 -66.62
CA TYR A 546 50.46 23.76 -65.74
C TYR A 546 49.13 23.70 -64.98
N LEU A 547 48.06 23.21 -65.61
CA LEU A 547 46.73 23.11 -64.99
C LEU A 547 46.59 21.95 -64.00
N ASP A 548 47.34 20.87 -64.21
CA ASP A 548 47.35 19.70 -63.32
C ASP A 548 48.11 19.97 -62.00
N GLN A 549 48.94 21.03 -61.95
CA GLN A 549 49.60 21.54 -60.73
C GLN A 549 48.73 22.50 -59.94
#